data_AF-B0D417-F1
#
_entry.id   AF-B0D417-F1
#
_cell.length_a   1.000
_cell.length_b   1.000
_cell.length_c   1.000
_cell.angle_alpha   90.00
_cell.angle_beta   90.00
_cell.angle_gamma   90.00
#
_symmetry.space_group_name_H-M   'P 1'
#
loop_
_entity.id
_entity.type
_entity.pdbx_description
1 polymer ?
#
loop_
_entity_poly.entity_id
_entity_poly.type
_entity_poly.pdbx_seq_one_letter_code
_entity_poly.pdbx_strand_id
1 'polypeptide(L)'
;MPVVRQAAELVARFTLKLPNITPQKGTTLIEEMRCYSLPYGAMGFVSHVLTYYAIACLWAARSPLWPARRVKYSKFDLILGILGVIISSGIAIFTIVSCKNSWQLLVIAVWKMSMSLLNGCTAIHAAHLAMKDGYKAVAHPEKTAWWILLYVPGMFAGISGLMSLVVQHLDNVGLRKLTIAFYSIIGIGVLIFLIGMFRGASRKVKSVDDDDGEKVWYWGIGGFGFSFTLFTILAAFYGDWALGMMVHNLVGLPSGDSSGLYWSYWLAKRLTLFSW
;
A
#
# COMPACT_ATOMS: atom_id res chain seq x y z
N MET A 1 14.47 6.45 22.04
CA MET A 1 13.13 6.05 21.53
C MET A 1 11.96 6.71 22.32
N PRO A 2 11.91 8.04 22.51
CA PRO A 2 10.83 8.68 23.27
C PRO A 2 9.52 8.90 22.48
N VAL A 3 9.61 9.14 21.17
CA VAL A 3 8.45 9.46 20.30
C VAL A 3 7.50 8.27 20.14
N VAL A 4 8.05 7.06 19.99
CA VAL A 4 7.24 5.83 19.90
C VAL A 4 6.48 5.58 21.20
N ARG A 5 7.08 5.90 22.34
CA ARG A 5 6.47 5.75 23.66
C ARG A 5 5.35 6.76 23.89
N GLN A 6 5.55 8.02 23.47
CA GLN A 6 4.50 9.05 23.53
C GLN A 6 3.33 8.76 22.58
N ALA A 7 3.59 8.26 21.37
CA ALA A 7 2.53 7.84 20.46
C ALA A 7 1.74 6.65 21.05
N ALA A 8 2.43 5.68 21.65
CA ALA A 8 1.79 4.56 22.34
C ALA A 8 0.95 5.02 23.54
N GLU A 9 1.43 5.98 24.33
CA GLU A 9 0.67 6.54 25.46
C GLU A 9 -0.55 7.35 25.02
N LEU A 10 -0.46 8.12 23.94
CA LEU A 10 -1.59 8.88 23.41
C LEU A 10 -2.69 7.93 22.89
N VAL A 11 -2.28 6.86 22.20
CA VAL A 11 -3.17 5.78 21.75
C VAL A 11 -3.77 5.04 22.96
N ALA A 12 -2.98 4.74 23.99
CA ALA A 12 -3.41 4.08 25.22
C ALA A 12 -4.47 4.90 25.99
N ARG A 13 -4.29 6.22 26.07
CA ARG A 13 -5.28 7.12 26.70
C ARG A 13 -6.60 7.18 25.94
N PHE A 14 -6.57 7.11 24.61
CA PHE A 14 -7.77 7.01 23.80
C PHE A 14 -8.45 5.63 23.90
N THR A 15 -7.70 4.56 24.18
CA THR A 15 -8.25 3.20 24.32
C THR A 15 -8.85 2.91 25.70
N LEU A 16 -8.52 3.69 26.73
CA LEU A 16 -8.83 3.40 28.14
C LEU A 16 -10.29 3.59 28.59
N LYS A 17 -11.23 3.94 27.70
CA LYS A 17 -12.67 4.03 28.02
C LYS A 17 -13.58 3.13 27.21
N LEU A 18 -13.04 2.23 26.37
CA LEU A 18 -13.85 1.27 25.63
C LEU A 18 -14.03 -0.01 26.48
N PRO A 19 -15.25 -0.37 26.92
CA PRO A 19 -15.50 -1.53 27.77
C PRO A 19 -15.08 -2.81 27.06
N ASN A 20 -14.02 -3.49 27.52
CA ASN A 20 -13.60 -4.85 27.15
C ASN A 20 -13.77 -5.26 25.66
N ILE A 21 -13.55 -4.35 24.72
CA ILE A 21 -13.74 -4.61 23.27
C ILE A 21 -12.59 -5.44 22.68
N THR A 22 -11.54 -5.76 23.46
CA THR A 22 -10.40 -6.50 22.92
C THR A 22 -10.72 -7.99 22.81
N PRO A 23 -10.86 -8.56 21.60
CA PRO A 23 -11.08 -9.98 21.46
C PRO A 23 -9.88 -10.75 22.04
N GLN A 24 -10.17 -11.87 22.71
CA GLN A 24 -9.11 -12.82 23.07
C GLN A 24 -8.44 -13.34 21.79
N LYS A 25 -7.15 -13.66 21.89
CA LYS A 25 -6.42 -14.27 20.77
C LYS A 25 -7.10 -15.59 20.40
N GLY A 26 -7.51 -15.71 19.14
CA GLY A 26 -8.14 -16.92 18.63
C GLY A 26 -7.20 -18.12 18.68
N THR A 27 -7.78 -19.32 18.69
CA THR A 27 -7.02 -20.57 18.54
C THR A 27 -6.75 -20.89 17.06
N THR A 28 -7.55 -20.31 16.16
CA THR A 28 -7.43 -20.45 14.71
C THR A 28 -7.23 -19.10 14.03
N LEU A 29 -6.61 -19.09 12.85
CA LEU A 29 -6.42 -17.87 12.06
C LEU A 29 -7.76 -17.19 11.71
N ILE A 30 -8.82 -17.98 11.49
CA ILE A 30 -10.17 -17.46 11.18
C ILE A 30 -10.73 -16.68 12.36
N GLU A 31 -10.51 -17.15 13.59
CA GLU A 31 -10.90 -16.44 14.81
C GLU A 31 -10.09 -15.15 14.98
N GLU A 32 -8.77 -15.20 14.77
CA GLU A 32 -7.93 -14.00 14.81
C GLU A 32 -8.33 -12.97 13.75
N MET A 33 -8.72 -13.40 12.56
CA MET A 33 -9.14 -12.52 11.46
C MET A 33 -10.47 -11.79 11.72
N ARG A 34 -11.24 -12.15 12.76
CA ARG A 34 -12.48 -11.42 13.12
C ARG A 34 -12.22 -9.98 13.56
N CYS A 35 -11.04 -9.69 14.11
CA CYS A 35 -10.65 -8.31 14.45
C CYS A 35 -10.32 -7.46 13.22
N TYR A 36 -10.08 -8.10 12.07
CA TYR A 36 -9.53 -7.46 10.88
C TYR A 36 -10.63 -6.96 9.95
N SER A 37 -10.87 -5.65 9.95
CA SER A 37 -11.98 -5.04 9.18
C SER A 37 -11.58 -4.50 7.80
N LEU A 38 -10.33 -4.65 7.38
CA LEU A 38 -9.84 -4.07 6.11
C LEU A 38 -10.05 -5.02 4.92
N PRO A 39 -10.36 -4.51 3.72
CA PRO A 39 -10.55 -5.32 2.51
C PRO A 39 -9.35 -6.19 2.15
N TYR A 40 -9.57 -7.47 1.87
CA TYR A 40 -8.59 -8.45 1.37
C TYR A 40 -9.24 -9.29 0.24
N GLY A 41 -8.57 -10.31 -0.29
CA GLY A 41 -9.09 -11.15 -1.37
C GLY A 41 -9.36 -10.35 -2.65
N ALA A 42 -10.35 -10.77 -3.45
CA ALA A 42 -10.73 -10.10 -4.69
C ALA A 42 -11.13 -8.62 -4.45
N MET A 43 -11.86 -8.34 -3.36
CA MET A 43 -12.27 -6.98 -3.02
C MET A 43 -11.07 -6.09 -2.63
N GLY A 44 -10.09 -6.65 -1.90
CA GLY A 44 -8.81 -5.99 -1.63
C GLY A 44 -8.02 -5.71 -2.91
N PHE A 45 -7.96 -6.70 -3.81
CA PHE A 45 -7.26 -6.59 -5.09
C PHE A 45 -7.86 -5.48 -5.96
N VAL A 46 -9.18 -5.51 -6.19
CA VAL A 46 -9.89 -4.45 -6.93
C VAL A 46 -9.65 -3.09 -6.26
N SER A 47 -9.66 -3.07 -4.93
CA SER A 47 -9.36 -1.87 -4.16
C SER A 47 -7.98 -1.30 -4.46
N HIS A 48 -6.93 -2.13 -4.50
CA HIS A 48 -5.58 -1.67 -4.83
C HIS A 48 -5.46 -1.24 -6.29
N VAL A 49 -6.05 -1.97 -7.24
CA VAL A 49 -6.07 -1.58 -8.67
C VAL A 49 -6.68 -0.19 -8.84
N LEU A 50 -7.85 0.06 -8.26
CA LEU A 50 -8.50 1.37 -8.32
C LEU A 50 -7.67 2.46 -7.64
N THR A 51 -6.97 2.13 -6.56
CA THR A 51 -6.11 3.10 -5.86
C THR A 51 -4.90 3.48 -6.70
N TYR A 52 -4.21 2.50 -7.31
CA TYR A 52 -3.10 2.77 -8.22
C TYR A 52 -3.55 3.57 -9.46
N TYR A 53 -4.72 3.23 -10.00
CA TYR A 53 -5.33 3.97 -11.10
C TYR A 53 -5.63 5.42 -10.73
N ALA A 54 -6.20 5.67 -9.55
CA ALA A 54 -6.48 7.02 -9.06
C ALA A 54 -5.19 7.84 -8.92
N ILE A 55 -4.16 7.25 -8.29
CA ILE A 55 -2.86 7.90 -8.11
C ILE A 55 -2.22 8.24 -9.47
N ALA A 56 -2.24 7.30 -10.42
CA ALA A 56 -1.71 7.53 -11.77
C ALA A 56 -2.45 8.65 -12.51
N CYS A 57 -3.79 8.69 -12.41
CA CYS A 57 -4.59 9.77 -12.99
C CYS A 57 -4.23 11.12 -12.35
N LEU A 58 -4.16 11.19 -11.01
CA LEU A 58 -3.82 12.40 -10.29
C LEU A 58 -2.41 12.90 -10.61
N TRP A 59 -1.42 12.01 -10.75
CA TRP A 59 -0.08 12.38 -11.22
C TRP A 59 -0.07 12.90 -12.66
N ALA A 60 -0.94 12.38 -13.53
CA ALA A 60 -1.17 12.93 -14.87
C ALA A 60 -2.10 14.17 -14.86
N ALA A 61 -2.47 14.67 -13.68
CA ALA A 61 -3.45 15.72 -13.44
C ALA A 61 -4.83 15.45 -14.08
N ARG A 62 -5.19 14.20 -14.36
CA ARG A 62 -6.48 13.78 -14.93
C ARG A 62 -7.47 13.37 -13.84
N SER A 63 -8.76 13.58 -14.10
CA SER A 63 -9.82 13.09 -13.21
C SER A 63 -9.87 11.55 -13.27
N PRO A 64 -9.86 10.83 -12.14
CA PRO A 64 -9.89 9.36 -12.15
C PRO A 64 -11.14 8.77 -12.79
N LEU A 65 -12.34 9.31 -12.53
CA LEU A 65 -13.55 8.79 -13.18
C LEU A 65 -13.60 9.11 -14.68
N TRP A 66 -13.05 10.25 -15.10
CA TRP A 66 -13.11 10.69 -16.49
C TRP A 66 -11.72 11.13 -16.99
N PRO A 67 -10.82 10.19 -17.33
CA PRO A 67 -9.41 10.48 -17.61
C PRO A 67 -9.20 11.42 -18.82
N ALA A 68 -10.18 11.51 -19.71
CA ALA A 68 -10.19 12.47 -20.82
C ALA A 68 -10.25 13.93 -20.34
N ARG A 69 -10.79 14.19 -19.13
CA ARG A 69 -10.92 15.53 -18.55
C ARG A 69 -9.77 15.84 -17.59
N ARG A 70 -9.37 17.11 -17.59
CA ARG A 70 -8.42 17.67 -16.63
C ARG A 70 -9.16 18.02 -15.35
N VAL A 71 -8.51 17.83 -14.21
CA VAL A 71 -9.04 18.23 -12.90
C VAL A 71 -9.30 19.74 -12.90
N LYS A 72 -10.55 20.16 -12.63
CA LYS A 72 -10.96 21.58 -12.61
C LYS A 72 -11.32 22.07 -11.20
N TYR A 73 -11.86 21.22 -10.33
CA TYR A 73 -12.50 21.58 -9.07
C TYR A 73 -11.65 21.23 -7.85
N SER A 74 -10.56 21.95 -7.69
CA SER A 74 -9.58 21.70 -6.64
C SER A 74 -10.07 21.85 -5.19
N LYS A 75 -11.09 22.67 -4.90
CA LYS A 75 -11.66 22.78 -3.54
C LYS A 75 -12.47 21.55 -3.13
N PHE A 76 -13.29 21.03 -4.06
CA PHE A 76 -14.10 19.85 -3.81
C PHE A 76 -13.19 18.62 -3.64
N ASP A 77 -12.19 18.49 -4.50
CA ASP A 77 -11.19 17.43 -4.44
C ASP A 77 -10.38 17.45 -3.15
N LEU A 78 -10.04 18.66 -2.66
CA LEU A 78 -9.39 18.84 -1.37
C LEU A 78 -10.27 18.31 -0.23
N ILE A 79 -11.56 18.65 -0.22
CA ILE A 79 -12.50 18.17 0.80
C ILE A 79 -12.65 16.65 0.75
N LEU A 80 -12.82 16.08 -0.45
CA LEU A 80 -12.90 14.63 -0.65
C LEU A 80 -11.63 13.92 -0.17
N GLY A 81 -10.45 14.48 -0.46
CA GLY A 81 -9.17 13.98 0.01
C GLY A 81 -9.06 13.99 1.54
N ILE A 82 -9.41 15.10 2.18
CA ILE A 82 -9.38 15.25 3.65
C ILE A 82 -10.35 14.26 4.31
N LEU A 83 -11.60 14.20 3.85
CA LEU A 83 -12.61 13.27 4.38
C LEU A 83 -12.17 11.81 4.19
N GLY A 84 -11.65 11.47 3.01
CA GLY A 84 -11.12 10.15 2.71
C GLY A 84 -9.98 9.75 3.65
N VAL A 85 -9.02 10.64 3.91
CA VAL A 85 -7.92 10.42 4.85
C VAL A 85 -8.45 10.21 6.27
N ILE A 86 -9.32 11.11 6.77
CA ILE A 86 -9.82 11.06 8.14
C ILE A 86 -10.60 9.75 8.38
N ILE A 87 -11.55 9.42 7.51
CA ILE A 87 -12.41 8.25 7.69
C ILE A 87 -11.59 6.96 7.54
N SER A 88 -10.77 6.85 6.49
CA SER A 88 -9.99 5.63 6.25
C SER A 88 -8.90 5.41 7.31
N SER A 89 -8.25 6.47 7.78
CA SER A 89 -7.26 6.38 8.86
C SER A 89 -7.92 6.02 10.18
N GLY A 90 -9.08 6.59 10.49
CA GLY A 90 -9.84 6.26 11.70
C GLY A 90 -10.21 4.77 11.77
N ILE A 91 -10.71 4.20 10.67
CA ILE A 91 -11.07 2.77 10.61
C ILE A 91 -9.83 1.87 10.62
N ALA A 92 -8.73 2.29 9.98
CA ALA A 92 -7.47 1.55 10.04
C ALA A 92 -6.89 1.53 11.46
N ILE A 93 -6.92 2.67 12.17
CA ILE A 93 -6.51 2.76 13.58
C ILE A 93 -7.38 1.85 14.45
N PHE A 94 -8.70 1.87 14.25
CA PHE A 94 -9.60 0.96 14.95
C PHE A 94 -9.20 -0.51 14.70
N THR A 95 -8.90 -0.90 13.46
CA THR A 95 -8.44 -2.26 13.15
C THR A 95 -7.12 -2.60 13.82
N ILE A 96 -6.16 -1.68 13.83
CA ILE A 96 -4.85 -1.84 14.49
C ILE A 96 -5.04 -2.10 15.99
N VAL A 97 -5.92 -1.32 16.63
CA VAL A 97 -6.23 -1.48 18.06
C VAL A 97 -6.94 -2.81 18.34
N SER A 98 -7.92 -3.17 17.52
CA SER A 98 -8.68 -4.43 17.67
C SER A 98 -7.80 -5.66 17.44
N CYS A 99 -6.81 -5.58 16.55
CA CYS A 99 -5.87 -6.67 16.24
C CYS A 99 -4.54 -6.60 17.00
N LYS A 100 -4.46 -5.86 18.11
CA LYS A 100 -3.21 -5.67 18.87
C LYS A 100 -2.55 -6.97 19.37
N ASN A 101 -3.33 -8.04 19.52
CA ASN A 101 -2.85 -9.34 20.00
C ASN A 101 -2.25 -10.23 18.89
N SER A 102 -2.43 -9.85 17.61
CA SER A 102 -1.92 -10.56 16.44
C SER A 102 -1.00 -9.64 15.64
N TRP A 103 0.30 -9.68 15.97
CA TRP A 103 1.29 -8.75 15.41
C TRP A 103 1.34 -8.79 13.87
N GLN A 104 1.11 -9.96 13.26
CA GLN A 104 1.10 -10.12 11.81
C GLN A 104 -0.03 -9.30 11.16
N LEU A 105 -1.25 -9.39 11.70
CA LEU A 105 -2.41 -8.65 11.22
C LEU A 105 -2.26 -7.15 11.49
N LEU A 106 -1.64 -6.79 12.62
CA LEU A 106 -1.34 -5.41 12.99
C LEU A 106 -0.45 -4.75 11.93
N VAL A 107 0.68 -5.35 11.57
CA VAL A 107 1.60 -4.73 10.59
C VAL A 107 1.02 -4.70 9.17
N ILE A 108 0.18 -5.67 8.80
CA ILE A 108 -0.58 -5.63 7.54
C ILE A 108 -1.61 -4.48 7.58
N ALA A 109 -2.27 -4.24 8.72
CA ALA A 109 -3.19 -3.12 8.86
C ALA A 109 -2.46 -1.76 8.75
N VAL A 110 -1.26 -1.64 9.36
CA VAL A 110 -0.39 -0.46 9.21
C VAL A 110 0.00 -0.22 7.76
N TRP A 111 0.33 -1.28 7.02
CA TRP A 111 0.59 -1.18 5.58
C TRP A 111 -0.61 -0.67 4.78
N LYS A 112 -1.81 -1.20 5.03
CA LYS A 112 -3.03 -0.73 4.35
C LYS A 112 -3.37 0.71 4.72
N MET A 113 -3.08 1.13 5.95
CA MET A 113 -3.18 2.51 6.38
C MET A 113 -2.20 3.40 5.60
N SER A 114 -0.92 3.00 5.46
CA SER A 114 0.08 3.78 4.72
C SER A 114 -0.31 3.96 3.24
N MET A 115 -0.89 2.93 2.62
CA MET A 115 -1.44 3.03 1.25
C MET A 115 -2.63 4.00 1.17
N SER A 116 -3.48 4.03 2.19
CA SER A 116 -4.61 4.97 2.25
C SER A 116 -4.12 6.41 2.40
N LEU A 117 -3.13 6.63 3.26
CA LEU A 117 -2.47 7.92 3.45
C LEU A 117 -1.77 8.37 2.17
N LEU A 118 -1.08 7.48 1.46
CA LEU A 118 -0.47 7.79 0.16
C LEU A 118 -1.53 8.35 -0.80
N ASN A 119 -2.61 7.61 -1.05
CA ASN A 119 -3.67 8.05 -1.98
C ASN A 119 -4.30 9.39 -1.56
N GLY A 120 -4.64 9.52 -0.28
CA GLY A 120 -5.29 10.73 0.24
C GLY A 120 -4.37 11.95 0.24
N CYS A 121 -3.13 11.81 0.70
CA CYS A 121 -2.13 12.88 0.66
C CYS A 121 -1.76 13.29 -0.76
N THR A 122 -1.66 12.33 -1.69
CA THR A 122 -1.46 12.64 -3.12
C THR A 122 -2.62 13.45 -3.68
N ALA A 123 -3.87 13.08 -3.38
CA ALA A 123 -5.05 13.84 -3.81
C ALA A 123 -5.09 15.27 -3.23
N ILE A 124 -4.86 15.41 -1.91
CA ILE A 124 -4.79 16.71 -1.22
C ILE A 124 -3.68 17.59 -1.82
N HIS A 125 -2.49 17.01 -2.04
CA HIS A 125 -1.35 17.74 -2.58
C HIS A 125 -1.58 18.15 -4.04
N ALA A 126 -2.12 17.25 -4.88
CA ALA A 126 -2.48 17.56 -6.26
C ALA A 126 -3.52 18.69 -6.32
N ALA A 127 -4.55 18.66 -5.47
CA ALA A 127 -5.54 19.71 -5.37
C ALA A 127 -4.93 21.05 -4.92
N HIS A 128 -4.04 21.02 -3.93
CA HIS A 128 -3.34 22.21 -3.46
C HIS A 128 -2.45 22.85 -4.54
N LEU A 129 -1.65 22.04 -5.25
CA LEU A 129 -0.82 22.50 -6.37
C LEU A 129 -1.69 23.05 -7.50
N ALA A 130 -2.82 22.41 -7.82
CA ALA A 130 -3.75 22.91 -8.83
C ALA A 130 -4.34 24.28 -8.48
N MET A 131 -4.61 24.55 -7.20
CA MET A 131 -5.07 25.87 -6.74
C MET A 131 -3.98 26.93 -6.79
N LYS A 132 -2.76 26.59 -6.36
CA LYS A 132 -1.68 27.56 -6.16
C LYS A 132 -0.95 27.90 -7.45
N ASP A 133 -0.55 26.86 -8.19
CA ASP A 133 0.38 26.97 -9.32
C ASP A 133 -0.29 26.58 -10.67
N GLY A 134 -1.57 26.22 -10.62
CA GLY A 134 -2.34 25.75 -11.77
C GLY A 134 -2.05 24.30 -12.17
N TYR A 135 -2.80 23.79 -13.14
CA TYR A 135 -2.76 22.39 -13.59
C TYR A 135 -1.37 21.92 -14.04
N LYS A 136 -0.58 22.79 -14.69
CA LYS A 136 0.73 22.41 -15.24
C LYS A 136 1.68 21.92 -14.15
N ALA A 137 1.58 22.49 -12.94
CA ALA A 137 2.42 22.09 -11.81
C ALA A 137 2.14 20.68 -11.28
N VAL A 138 0.90 20.19 -11.44
CA VAL A 138 0.49 18.85 -10.98
C VAL A 138 1.07 17.75 -11.88
N ALA A 139 1.22 18.03 -13.18
CA ALA A 139 1.74 17.10 -14.18
C ALA A 139 3.24 16.79 -14.04
N HIS A 140 3.92 17.44 -13.09
CA HIS A 140 5.32 17.23 -12.75
C HIS A 140 5.44 16.15 -11.66
N PRO A 141 5.75 14.89 -12.01
CA PRO A 141 5.77 13.77 -11.06
C PRO A 141 6.79 13.97 -9.93
N GLU A 142 7.87 14.71 -10.16
CA GLU A 142 8.86 15.04 -9.13
C GLU A 142 8.27 15.80 -7.94
N LYS A 143 7.19 16.57 -8.15
CA LYS A 143 6.50 17.30 -7.09
C LYS A 143 5.44 16.46 -6.38
N THR A 144 4.81 15.52 -7.08
CA THR A 144 3.63 14.78 -6.58
C THR A 144 3.96 13.36 -6.10
N ALA A 145 5.02 12.73 -6.60
CA ALA A 145 5.37 11.33 -6.32
C ALA A 145 6.17 11.14 -5.02
N TRP A 146 6.70 12.20 -4.39
CA TRP A 146 7.47 12.10 -3.14
C TRP A 146 6.69 11.39 -2.00
N TRP A 147 5.36 11.46 -2.01
CA TRP A 147 4.51 10.78 -1.04
C TRP A 147 4.68 9.26 -1.03
N ILE A 148 5.22 8.64 -2.09
CA ILE A 148 5.56 7.21 -2.13
C ILE A 148 6.43 6.81 -0.93
N LEU A 149 7.27 7.72 -0.42
CA LEU A 149 8.11 7.45 0.75
C LEU A 149 7.32 7.15 2.03
N LEU A 150 6.08 7.63 2.16
CA LEU A 150 5.21 7.24 3.27
C LEU A 150 4.76 5.77 3.18
N TYR A 151 4.63 5.24 1.96
CA TYR A 151 4.16 3.89 1.74
C TYR A 151 5.25 2.85 2.01
N VAL A 152 6.50 3.14 1.63
CA VAL A 152 7.61 2.17 1.63
C VAL A 152 7.85 1.51 3.00
N PRO A 153 7.95 2.24 4.14
CA PRO A 153 8.14 1.61 5.45
C PRO A 153 6.96 0.71 5.85
N GLY A 154 5.73 1.17 5.57
CA GLY A 154 4.52 0.40 5.82
C GLY A 154 4.49 -0.90 5.01
N MET A 155 4.91 -0.85 3.74
CA MET A 155 5.01 -2.03 2.88
C MET A 155 5.98 -3.07 3.43
N PHE A 156 7.19 -2.68 3.85
CA PHE A 156 8.14 -3.63 4.42
C PHE A 156 7.63 -4.27 5.72
N ALA A 157 6.99 -3.49 6.59
CA ALA A 157 6.35 -4.01 7.80
C ALA A 157 5.18 -4.95 7.46
N GLY A 158 4.35 -4.59 6.48
CA GLY A 158 3.21 -5.41 6.05
C GLY A 158 3.64 -6.74 5.43
N ILE A 159 4.65 -6.72 4.55
CA ILE A 159 5.18 -7.93 3.93
C ILE A 159 5.87 -8.83 4.97
N SER A 160 6.57 -8.30 5.97
CA SER A 160 7.17 -9.15 7.00
C SER A 160 6.13 -9.89 7.84
N GLY A 161 5.04 -9.20 8.23
CA GLY A 161 3.91 -9.85 8.91
C GLY A 161 3.19 -10.87 8.03
N LEU A 162 2.96 -10.51 6.76
CA LEU A 162 2.33 -11.41 5.80
C LEU A 162 3.17 -12.68 5.57
N MET A 163 4.48 -12.54 5.39
CA MET A 163 5.36 -13.70 5.18
C MET A 163 5.42 -14.59 6.41
N SER A 164 5.36 -14.00 7.62
CA SER A 164 5.23 -14.80 8.83
C SER A 164 3.94 -15.63 8.87
N LEU A 165 2.82 -15.13 8.34
CA LEU A 165 1.58 -15.92 8.22
C LEU A 165 1.67 -16.97 7.12
N VAL A 166 2.25 -16.60 5.98
CA VAL A 166 2.39 -17.49 4.82
C VAL A 166 3.20 -18.72 5.19
N VAL A 167 4.34 -18.56 5.86
CA VAL A 167 5.19 -19.68 6.28
C VAL A 167 4.44 -20.68 7.17
N GLN A 168 3.49 -20.20 7.99
CA GLN A 168 2.67 -21.05 8.85
C GLN A 168 1.57 -21.82 8.10
N HIS A 169 1.27 -21.46 6.86
CA HIS A 169 0.16 -22.03 6.06
C HIS A 169 0.64 -22.52 4.68
N LEU A 170 1.94 -22.82 4.51
CA LEU A 170 2.52 -23.25 3.23
C LEU A 170 2.02 -24.62 2.74
N ASP A 171 1.40 -25.39 3.63
CA ASP A 171 0.70 -26.64 3.37
C ASP A 171 -0.51 -26.44 2.42
N ASN A 172 -1.07 -25.22 2.34
CA ASN A 172 -2.05 -24.88 1.32
C ASN A 172 -1.38 -24.80 -0.06
N VAL A 173 -1.70 -25.75 -0.94
CA VAL A 173 -1.13 -25.86 -2.30
C VAL A 173 -1.36 -24.59 -3.13
N GLY A 174 -2.51 -23.93 -2.97
CA GLY A 174 -2.82 -22.69 -3.68
C GLY A 174 -1.92 -21.54 -3.24
N LEU A 175 -1.78 -21.37 -1.91
CA LEU A 175 -0.91 -20.35 -1.33
C LEU A 175 0.54 -20.55 -1.77
N ARG A 176 1.04 -21.79 -1.71
CA ARG A 176 2.40 -22.14 -2.14
C ARG A 176 2.65 -21.79 -3.60
N LYS A 177 1.71 -22.11 -4.51
CA LYS A 177 1.82 -21.76 -5.93
C LYS A 177 1.86 -20.24 -6.13
N LEU A 178 1.02 -19.50 -5.41
CA LEU A 178 1.00 -18.03 -5.45
C LEU A 178 2.35 -17.45 -4.98
N THR A 179 2.89 -17.91 -3.85
CA THR A 179 4.16 -17.45 -3.30
C THR A 179 5.31 -17.69 -4.27
N ILE A 180 5.38 -18.89 -4.89
CA ILE A 180 6.39 -19.20 -5.91
C ILE A 180 6.27 -18.24 -7.09
N ALA A 181 5.07 -18.05 -7.65
CA ALA A 181 4.86 -17.16 -8.79
C ALA A 181 5.29 -15.71 -8.48
N PHE A 182 4.91 -15.20 -7.31
CA PHE A 182 5.27 -13.85 -6.85
C PHE A 182 6.80 -13.66 -6.80
N TYR A 183 7.52 -14.55 -6.11
CA TYR A 183 8.97 -14.45 -5.97
C TYR A 183 9.72 -14.72 -7.26
N SER A 184 9.21 -15.57 -8.15
CA SER A 184 9.81 -15.77 -9.48
C SER A 184 9.79 -14.49 -10.31
N ILE A 185 8.67 -13.77 -10.33
CA ILE A 185 8.53 -12.51 -11.09
C ILE A 185 9.50 -11.43 -10.55
N ILE A 186 9.54 -11.25 -9.23
CA ILE A 186 10.44 -10.28 -8.59
C ILE A 186 11.91 -10.70 -8.75
N GLY A 187 12.20 -12.00 -8.63
CA GLY A 187 13.54 -12.56 -8.75
C GLY A 187 14.18 -12.30 -10.10
N ILE A 188 13.41 -12.33 -11.19
CA ILE A 188 13.89 -11.97 -12.55
C ILE A 188 14.39 -10.52 -12.57
N GLY A 189 13.64 -9.58 -11.99
CA GLY A 189 14.04 -8.18 -11.94
C GLY A 189 15.33 -7.97 -11.13
N VAL A 190 15.42 -8.60 -9.95
CA VAL A 190 16.63 -8.57 -9.11
C VAL A 190 17.82 -9.18 -9.85
N LEU A 191 17.63 -10.26 -10.60
CA LEU A 191 18.69 -10.88 -11.40
C LEU A 191 19.22 -9.92 -12.48
N ILE A 192 18.33 -9.21 -13.19
CA ILE A 192 18.73 -8.19 -14.19
C ILE A 192 19.55 -7.08 -13.52
N PHE A 193 19.11 -6.61 -12.34
CA PHE A 193 19.84 -5.61 -11.56
C PHE A 193 21.24 -6.09 -11.15
N LEU A 194 21.36 -7.32 -10.62
CA LEU A 194 22.64 -7.89 -10.21
C LEU A 194 23.59 -8.08 -11.40
N ILE A 195 23.09 -8.53 -12.55
CA ILE A 195 23.88 -8.65 -13.79
C ILE A 195 24.37 -7.26 -14.24
N GLY A 196 23.50 -6.25 -14.22
CA GLY A 196 23.86 -4.87 -14.56
C GLY A 196 24.94 -4.30 -13.64
N MET A 197 24.80 -4.49 -12.33
CA MET A 197 25.82 -4.07 -11.35
C MET A 197 27.14 -4.79 -11.54
N PHE A 198 27.12 -6.12 -11.71
CA PHE A 198 28.34 -6.91 -11.86
C PHE A 198 29.11 -6.47 -13.11
N ARG A 199 28.42 -6.33 -14.25
CA ARG A 199 29.03 -5.84 -15.51
C ARG A 199 29.56 -4.42 -15.39
N GLY A 200 28.84 -3.53 -14.68
CA GLY A 200 29.28 -2.16 -14.41
C GLY A 200 30.52 -2.10 -13.53
N ALA A 201 30.56 -2.89 -12.44
CA ALA A 201 31.70 -2.97 -11.53
C ALA A 201 32.96 -3.52 -12.22
N SER A 202 32.82 -4.54 -13.06
CA SER A 202 33.96 -5.13 -13.79
C SER A 202 34.57 -4.20 -14.84
N ARG A 203 33.81 -3.26 -15.41
CA ARG A 203 34.31 -2.30 -16.42
C ARG A 203 35.02 -1.09 -15.80
N LYS A 204 34.61 -0.67 -14.59
CA LYS A 204 35.19 0.51 -13.90
C LYS A 204 36.69 0.39 -13.59
N VAL A 205 37.25 -0.82 -13.65
CA VAL A 205 38.69 -1.08 -13.48
C VAL A 205 39.49 -0.83 -14.77
N LYS A 206 38.84 -0.67 -15.94
CA LYS A 206 39.51 -0.87 -17.23
C LYS A 206 39.50 0.28 -18.25
N SER A 207 38.87 1.44 -18.04
CA SER A 207 38.88 2.49 -19.08
C SER A 207 38.75 3.91 -18.54
N VAL A 208 39.61 4.79 -19.07
CA VAL A 208 39.67 6.24 -18.81
C VAL A 208 38.80 7.05 -19.80
N ASP A 209 38.28 6.46 -20.87
CA ASP A 209 37.54 7.18 -21.93
C ASP A 209 36.43 6.33 -22.59
N ASP A 210 35.46 5.79 -21.83
CA ASP A 210 34.44 4.90 -22.42
C ASP A 210 32.99 5.30 -22.09
N ASP A 211 32.33 5.93 -23.06
CA ASP A 211 30.89 6.30 -23.09
C ASP A 211 29.96 5.08 -22.86
N ASP A 212 30.45 3.87 -23.16
CA ASP A 212 29.70 2.64 -22.97
C ASP A 212 29.62 2.18 -21.49
N GLY A 213 30.41 2.75 -20.59
CA GLY A 213 30.30 2.53 -19.15
C GLY A 213 29.04 3.15 -18.55
N GLU A 214 28.65 4.33 -19.05
CA GLU A 214 27.50 5.08 -18.54
C GLU A 214 26.18 4.36 -18.86
N LYS A 215 26.05 3.84 -20.09
CA LYS A 215 24.87 3.08 -20.54
C LYS A 215 24.59 1.88 -19.64
N VAL A 216 25.61 1.07 -19.33
CA VAL A 216 25.46 -0.15 -18.49
C VAL A 216 24.99 0.19 -17.07
N TRP A 217 25.47 1.30 -16.50
CA TRP A 217 25.02 1.76 -15.19
C TRP A 217 23.54 2.17 -15.19
N TYR A 218 23.05 2.83 -16.24
CA TYR A 218 21.62 3.14 -16.40
C TYR A 218 20.75 1.88 -16.48
N TRP A 219 21.21 0.81 -17.12
CA TRP A 219 20.48 -0.47 -17.11
C TRP A 219 20.38 -1.06 -15.69
N GLY A 220 21.43 -0.93 -14.88
CA GLY A 220 21.41 -1.31 -13.47
C GLY A 220 20.38 -0.51 -12.67
N ILE A 221 20.46 0.83 -12.70
CA ILE A 221 19.51 1.70 -11.99
C ILE A 221 18.07 1.46 -12.49
N GLY A 222 17.88 1.35 -13.81
CA GLY A 222 16.58 1.07 -14.42
C GLY A 222 16.02 -0.29 -13.98
N GLY A 223 16.84 -1.33 -13.93
CA GLY A 223 16.47 -2.66 -13.45
C GLY A 223 16.06 -2.65 -11.96
N PHE A 224 16.78 -1.92 -11.11
CA PHE A 224 16.40 -1.73 -9.71
C PHE A 224 15.07 -1.00 -9.57
N GLY A 225 14.92 0.14 -10.25
CA GLY A 225 13.69 0.95 -10.23
C GLY A 225 12.47 0.15 -10.72
N PHE A 226 12.63 -0.61 -11.79
CA PHE A 226 11.61 -1.52 -12.30
C PHE A 226 11.24 -2.60 -11.28
N SER A 227 12.24 -3.29 -10.73
CA SER A 227 12.02 -4.37 -9.75
C SER A 227 11.35 -3.87 -8.48
N PHE A 228 11.76 -2.71 -7.98
CA PHE A 228 11.19 -2.08 -6.81
C PHE A 228 9.74 -1.65 -7.05
N THR A 229 9.46 -1.06 -8.22
CA THR A 229 8.10 -0.68 -8.62
C THR A 229 7.19 -1.90 -8.76
N LEU A 230 7.69 -2.95 -9.42
CA LEU A 230 6.96 -4.19 -9.61
C LEU A 230 6.71 -4.90 -8.27
N PHE A 231 7.71 -4.96 -7.39
CA PHE A 231 7.57 -5.46 -6.02
C PHE A 231 6.50 -4.68 -5.27
N THR A 232 6.52 -3.35 -5.34
CA THR A 232 5.57 -2.46 -4.65
C THR A 232 4.12 -2.76 -5.04
N ILE A 233 3.86 -2.94 -6.34
CA ILE A 233 2.52 -3.21 -6.88
C ILE A 233 2.10 -4.65 -6.58
N LEU A 234 2.95 -5.63 -6.92
CA LEU A 234 2.63 -7.04 -6.75
C LEU A 234 2.53 -7.44 -5.28
N ALA A 235 3.27 -6.78 -4.38
CA ALA A 235 3.20 -7.03 -2.94
C ALA A 235 1.76 -6.88 -2.45
N ALA A 236 1.11 -5.76 -2.78
CA ALA A 236 -0.26 -5.49 -2.36
C ALA A 236 -1.24 -6.58 -2.88
N PHE A 237 -1.11 -6.94 -4.15
CA PHE A 237 -1.94 -7.99 -4.76
C PHE A 237 -1.69 -9.35 -4.12
N TYR A 238 -0.42 -9.71 -3.91
CA TYR A 238 -0.02 -10.93 -3.22
C TYR A 238 -0.64 -10.98 -1.82
N GLY A 239 -0.59 -9.88 -1.06
CA GLY A 239 -1.19 -9.78 0.27
C GLY A 239 -2.70 -10.03 0.28
N ASP A 240 -3.44 -9.49 -0.68
CA ASP A 240 -4.88 -9.70 -0.76
C ASP A 240 -5.24 -11.15 -1.06
N TRP A 241 -4.59 -11.75 -2.06
CA TRP A 241 -4.86 -13.14 -2.44
C TRP A 241 -4.37 -14.14 -1.40
N ALA A 242 -3.20 -13.90 -0.80
CA ALA A 242 -2.66 -14.75 0.26
C ALA A 242 -3.60 -14.77 1.47
N LEU A 243 -4.04 -13.60 1.95
CA LEU A 243 -5.02 -13.52 3.03
C LEU A 243 -6.33 -14.24 2.67
N GLY A 244 -6.88 -14.00 1.47
CA GLY A 244 -8.10 -14.65 1.01
C GLY A 244 -8.01 -16.17 0.96
N MET A 245 -6.85 -16.72 0.54
CA MET A 245 -6.59 -18.17 0.53
C MET A 245 -6.45 -18.74 1.94
N MET A 246 -5.77 -18.04 2.85
CA MET A 246 -5.56 -18.51 4.22
C MET A 246 -6.87 -18.57 5.03
N VAL A 247 -7.85 -17.70 4.74
CA VAL A 247 -9.17 -17.72 5.40
C VAL A 247 -10.27 -18.43 4.61
N HIS A 248 -9.93 -19.10 3.50
CA HIS A 248 -10.89 -19.72 2.59
C HIS A 248 -12.03 -18.78 2.12
N ASN A 249 -11.74 -17.48 1.99
CA ASN A 249 -12.65 -16.45 1.51
C ASN A 249 -11.95 -15.62 0.43
N LEU A 250 -11.88 -16.19 -0.78
CA LEU A 250 -11.19 -15.56 -1.91
C LEU A 250 -11.86 -14.26 -2.36
N VAL A 251 -13.18 -14.12 -2.18
CA VAL A 251 -13.89 -12.89 -2.52
C VAL A 251 -13.49 -11.77 -1.56
N GLY A 252 -13.28 -12.11 -0.29
CA GLY A 252 -12.90 -11.17 0.77
C GLY A 252 -14.08 -10.33 1.28
N LEU A 253 -15.29 -10.91 1.25
CA LEU A 253 -16.47 -10.28 1.84
C LEU A 253 -16.40 -10.34 3.38
N PRO A 254 -16.76 -9.27 4.10
CA PRO A 254 -16.82 -9.30 5.55
C PRO A 254 -17.95 -10.22 6.02
N SER A 255 -17.76 -10.86 7.17
CA SER A 255 -18.81 -11.60 7.88
C SER A 255 -19.06 -10.99 9.27
N GLY A 256 -20.33 -10.92 9.67
CA GLY A 256 -20.73 -10.43 11.00
C GLY A 256 -20.62 -8.91 11.18
N ASP A 257 -20.33 -8.51 12.42
CA ASP A 257 -20.49 -7.13 12.92
C ASP A 257 -19.49 -6.11 12.33
N SER A 258 -18.40 -6.58 11.73
CA SER A 258 -17.38 -5.70 11.13
C SER A 258 -17.71 -5.22 9.71
N SER A 259 -18.84 -5.68 9.13
CA SER A 259 -19.26 -5.32 7.77
C SER A 259 -19.41 -3.82 7.57
N GLY A 260 -19.98 -3.10 8.54
CA GLY A 260 -20.15 -1.64 8.45
C GLY A 260 -18.81 -0.90 8.36
N LEU A 261 -17.83 -1.30 9.18
CA LEU A 261 -16.48 -0.73 9.17
C LEU A 261 -15.74 -1.05 7.86
N TYR A 262 -15.88 -2.29 7.38
CA TYR A 262 -15.31 -2.73 6.12
C TYR A 262 -15.78 -1.88 4.95
N TRP A 263 -17.10 -1.73 4.78
CA TRP A 263 -17.66 -0.98 3.66
C TRP A 263 -17.39 0.52 3.78
N SER A 264 -17.40 1.05 5.02
CA SER A 264 -17.04 2.44 5.27
C SER A 264 -15.59 2.72 4.87
N TYR A 265 -14.64 1.83 5.20
CA TYR A 265 -13.25 1.96 4.79
C TYR A 265 -13.10 1.84 3.27
N TRP A 266 -13.79 0.85 2.67
CA TRP A 266 -13.76 0.63 1.23
C TRP A 266 -14.27 1.86 0.47
N LEU A 267 -15.40 2.43 0.88
CA LEU A 267 -15.99 3.63 0.27
C LEU A 267 -15.14 4.89 0.52
N ALA A 268 -14.63 5.08 1.74
CA ALA A 268 -13.80 6.23 2.08
C ALA A 268 -12.55 6.33 1.20
N LYS A 269 -11.91 5.19 0.88
CA LYS A 269 -10.77 5.14 -0.05
C LYS A 269 -11.12 5.52 -1.49
N ARG A 270 -12.39 5.44 -1.87
CA ARG A 270 -12.88 5.76 -3.21
C ARG A 270 -13.32 7.21 -3.35
N LEU A 271 -13.39 7.98 -2.27
CA LEU A 271 -13.77 9.39 -2.34
C LEU A 271 -12.88 10.17 -3.32
N THR A 272 -11.58 9.85 -3.39
CA THR A 272 -10.66 10.50 -4.33
C THR A 272 -10.93 10.16 -5.80
N LEU A 273 -11.68 9.09 -6.11
CA LEU A 273 -12.09 8.81 -7.50
C LEU A 273 -13.06 9.86 -8.03
N PHE A 274 -13.88 10.44 -7.15
CA PHE A 274 -14.87 11.47 -7.49
C PHE A 274 -14.25 12.86 -7.68
N SER A 275 -12.91 12.97 -7.68
CA SER A 275 -12.21 14.21 -8.04
C SER A 275 -12.51 14.62 -9.48
N TRP A 276 -12.85 15.88 -9.70
CA TRP A 276 -13.38 16.37 -10.99
C TRP A 276 -12.64 17.58 -11.57
#